data_AF-A0A6I9NWV8-F1
#
_entry.id   AF-A0A6I9NWV8-F1
#
_cell.length_a   1.000
_cell.length_b   1.000
_cell.length_c   1.000
_cell.angle_alpha   90.00
_cell.angle_beta   90.00
_cell.angle_gamma   90.00
#
_symmetry.space_group_name_H-M   'P 1'
#
loop_
_entity.id
_entity.type
_entity.pdbx_description
1 polymer ?
#
loop_
_entity_poly.entity_id
_entity_poly.type
_entity_poly.pdbx_seq_one_letter_code
_entity_poly.pdbx_strand_id
1 'polypeptide(L)'
;LKNFLDNCQRVQNRDQLDRDGDGVGDACDSCPDTPNPNQSDIDNDLVGDSCDTNQDSDGDGHQDTKDNCPFVINSSQLDTDKDGLGDECDDDDDNDGIPDNIPPGPDNCRLVPNPDQIDDNGDGVGDVCESDFDQDKVIDRIDNCPENAEVTLTDFRAYQTVVLDPEGDAQIDPNWVVLNQ
;
A
#
# COMPACT_ATOMS: atom_id res chain seq x y z
N LEU A 1 -11.52 5.53 22.28
CA LEU A 1 -11.59 6.00 23.69
C LEU A 1 -13.02 6.48 24.01
N LYS A 2 -13.30 7.32 25.03
CA LYS A 2 -14.53 8.14 24.97
C LYS A 2 -14.40 9.03 23.72
N ASN A 3 -15.40 9.05 22.84
CA ASN A 3 -15.33 9.62 21.48
C ASN A 3 -14.86 11.09 21.40
N PHE A 4 -14.85 11.86 22.50
CA PHE A 4 -14.39 13.26 22.52
C PHE A 4 -12.92 13.44 22.91
N LEU A 5 -12.27 12.40 23.43
CA LEU A 5 -10.82 12.38 23.67
C LEU A 5 -10.08 11.67 22.53
N ASP A 6 -10.82 11.21 21.53
CA ASP A 6 -10.31 10.43 20.41
C ASP A 6 -9.89 11.39 19.29
N ASN A 7 -8.60 11.49 19.02
CA ASN A 7 -8.08 12.32 17.93
C ASN A 7 -8.26 11.67 16.54
N CYS A 8 -8.76 10.42 16.47
CA CYS A 8 -9.23 9.78 15.24
C CYS A 8 -10.57 9.06 15.42
N GLN A 9 -11.67 9.82 15.42
CA GLN A 9 -13.01 9.28 15.74
C GLN A 9 -13.49 8.12 14.84
N ARG A 10 -12.97 8.04 13.60
CA ARG A 10 -13.36 7.03 12.59
C ARG A 10 -12.31 5.94 12.37
N VAL A 11 -11.09 6.13 12.87
CA VAL A 11 -9.97 5.21 12.64
C VAL A 11 -9.48 4.70 13.99
N GLN A 12 -9.23 3.41 14.10
CA GLN A 12 -8.74 2.85 15.36
C GLN A 12 -7.27 3.25 15.59
N ASN A 13 -7.01 4.05 16.62
CA ASN A 13 -5.66 4.45 17.02
C ASN A 13 -5.50 4.44 18.56
N ARG A 14 -5.10 3.28 19.10
CA ARG A 14 -5.10 3.07 20.57
C ARG A 14 -4.06 3.91 21.31
N ASP A 15 -2.99 4.25 20.63
CA ASP A 15 -1.86 5.04 21.11
C ASP A 15 -2.15 6.54 21.14
N GLN A 16 -3.10 7.02 20.32
CA GLN A 16 -3.48 8.42 20.20
C GLN A 16 -2.26 9.31 19.87
N LEU A 17 -1.37 8.80 19.03
CA LEU A 17 -0.25 9.60 18.52
C LEU A 17 -0.79 10.78 17.70
N ASP A 18 -0.08 11.90 17.82
CA ASP A 18 -0.35 13.20 17.20
C ASP A 18 1.01 13.90 17.16
N ARG A 19 1.78 13.60 16.12
CA ARG A 19 3.21 13.93 16.03
C ARG A 19 3.45 15.41 15.78
N ASP A 20 2.59 16.04 15.00
CA ASP A 20 2.72 17.44 14.63
C ASP A 20 1.92 18.39 15.56
N GLY A 21 1.03 17.83 16.39
CA GLY A 21 0.28 18.53 17.43
C GLY A 21 -0.87 19.36 16.90
N ASP A 22 -1.43 19.00 15.74
CA ASP A 22 -2.51 19.74 15.08
C ASP A 22 -3.91 19.36 15.62
N GLY A 23 -3.99 18.26 16.38
CA GLY A 23 -5.20 17.73 17.01
C GLY A 23 -5.90 16.61 16.24
N VAL A 24 -5.38 16.24 15.08
CA VAL A 24 -5.72 15.04 14.29
C VAL A 24 -4.65 13.99 14.58
N GLY A 25 -5.06 12.74 14.82
CA GLY A 25 -4.08 11.70 15.15
C GLY A 25 -3.38 11.14 13.92
N ASP A 26 -2.11 10.71 14.06
CA ASP A 26 -1.27 10.17 12.97
C ASP A 26 -1.99 9.13 12.09
N ALA A 27 -2.88 8.32 12.69
CA ALA A 27 -3.62 7.27 12.00
C ALA A 27 -4.72 7.75 11.05
N CYS A 28 -5.13 9.02 11.14
CA CYS A 28 -6.18 9.61 10.32
C CYS A 28 -5.82 11.01 9.82
N ASP A 29 -4.55 11.37 9.92
CA ASP A 29 -3.99 12.64 9.46
C ASP A 29 -3.44 12.46 8.05
N SER A 30 -3.88 13.29 7.09
CA SER A 30 -3.37 13.29 5.72
C SER A 30 -1.98 13.91 5.58
N CYS A 31 -1.49 14.61 6.62
CA CYS A 31 -0.14 15.15 6.72
C CYS A 31 0.48 14.94 8.13
N PRO A 32 0.79 13.68 8.53
CA PRO A 32 1.24 13.34 9.90
C PRO A 32 2.48 14.08 10.45
N ASP A 33 3.23 14.77 9.58
CA ASP A 33 4.43 15.53 9.93
C ASP A 33 4.27 17.06 9.71
N THR A 34 3.10 17.54 9.30
CA THR A 34 2.85 18.96 8.95
C THR A 34 1.46 19.43 9.40
N PRO A 35 1.38 20.37 10.37
CA PRO A 35 0.10 20.76 10.96
C PRO A 35 -0.95 21.23 9.96
N ASN A 36 -2.05 20.51 9.86
CA ASN A 36 -3.19 20.78 8.97
C ASN A 36 -4.54 20.42 9.64
N PRO A 37 -4.97 21.15 10.70
CA PRO A 37 -6.15 20.75 11.49
C PRO A 37 -7.47 20.68 10.72
N ASN A 38 -7.53 21.28 9.53
CA ASN A 38 -8.68 21.28 8.64
C ASN A 38 -8.72 20.07 7.69
N GLN A 39 -7.62 19.32 7.54
CA GLN A 39 -7.50 18.12 6.71
C GLN A 39 -8.05 18.37 5.29
N SER A 40 -7.69 19.51 4.70
CA SER A 40 -8.09 19.81 3.32
C SER A 40 -7.25 19.01 2.33
N ASP A 41 -7.91 18.52 1.30
CA ASP A 41 -7.40 17.67 0.23
C ASP A 41 -8.24 17.99 -1.01
N ILE A 42 -7.71 18.83 -1.91
CA ILE A 42 -8.47 19.41 -3.02
C ILE A 42 -8.60 18.48 -4.22
N ASP A 43 -7.62 17.64 -4.48
CA ASP A 43 -7.56 16.71 -5.60
C ASP A 43 -7.92 15.26 -5.23
N ASN A 44 -8.15 15.01 -3.93
CA ASN A 44 -8.67 13.76 -3.36
C ASN A 44 -7.72 12.58 -3.49
N ASP A 45 -6.41 12.83 -3.41
CA ASP A 45 -5.36 11.79 -3.47
C ASP A 45 -4.96 11.23 -2.10
N LEU A 46 -5.62 11.69 -1.01
CA LEU A 46 -5.36 11.34 0.40
C LEU A 46 -4.09 12.00 0.99
N VAL A 47 -3.42 12.88 0.26
CA VAL A 47 -2.37 13.77 0.74
C VAL A 47 -2.98 15.14 1.02
N GLY A 48 -2.80 15.65 2.24
CA GLY A 48 -3.37 16.96 2.57
C GLY A 48 -2.68 18.09 1.82
N ASP A 49 -3.42 19.15 1.49
CA ASP A 49 -2.92 20.34 0.75
C ASP A 49 -1.65 20.96 1.39
N SER A 50 -1.43 20.73 2.69
CA SER A 50 -0.29 21.28 3.44
C SER A 50 1.02 20.54 3.19
N CYS A 51 0.95 19.26 2.80
CA CYS A 51 2.10 18.40 2.52
C CYS A 51 2.10 17.84 1.09
N ASP A 52 1.06 18.12 0.31
CA ASP A 52 0.96 17.81 -1.10
C ASP A 52 1.91 18.71 -1.91
N THR A 53 2.81 18.06 -2.64
CA THR A 53 3.76 18.75 -3.53
C THR A 53 3.41 18.61 -5.00
N ASN A 54 2.51 17.70 -5.36
CA ASN A 54 2.21 17.30 -6.75
C ASN A 54 3.46 16.95 -7.58
N GLN A 55 4.59 16.67 -6.92
CA GLN A 55 5.83 16.24 -7.58
C GLN A 55 5.86 14.72 -7.54
N ASP A 56 5.58 14.13 -8.69
CA ASP A 56 5.59 12.70 -8.95
C ASP A 56 6.42 12.51 -10.23
N SER A 57 7.64 12.05 -10.06
CA SER A 57 8.68 12.04 -11.09
C SER A 57 8.49 10.93 -12.12
N ASP A 58 7.83 9.83 -11.77
CA ASP A 58 7.59 8.69 -12.66
C ASP A 58 6.12 8.54 -13.09
N GLY A 59 5.20 9.23 -12.42
CA GLY A 59 3.80 9.32 -12.77
C GLY A 59 2.96 8.14 -12.27
N ASP A 60 3.38 7.47 -11.20
CA ASP A 60 2.68 6.30 -10.64
C ASP A 60 1.54 6.65 -9.67
N GLY A 61 1.41 7.93 -9.28
CA GLY A 61 0.40 8.43 -8.36
C GLY A 61 0.88 8.69 -6.94
N HIS A 62 2.13 8.38 -6.59
CA HIS A 62 2.74 8.72 -5.31
C HIS A 62 3.71 9.89 -5.48
N GLN A 63 3.61 10.90 -4.62
CA GLN A 63 4.57 12.00 -4.68
C GLN A 63 5.96 11.53 -4.26
N ASP A 64 7.03 12.09 -4.86
CA ASP A 64 8.44 11.71 -4.68
C ASP A 64 8.89 11.57 -3.21
N THR A 65 8.22 12.27 -2.27
CA THR A 65 8.55 12.25 -0.84
C THR A 65 7.88 11.12 -0.05
N LYS A 66 6.90 10.46 -0.66
CA LYS A 66 6.12 9.33 -0.11
C LYS A 66 6.27 8.05 -0.93
N ASP A 67 6.97 8.13 -2.07
CA ASP A 67 7.23 7.03 -2.98
C ASP A 67 8.49 6.24 -2.54
N ASN A 68 8.36 4.92 -2.36
CA ASN A 68 9.47 4.03 -2.04
C ASN A 68 10.36 3.69 -3.26
N CYS A 69 9.92 4.04 -4.48
CA CYS A 69 10.67 3.99 -5.72
C CYS A 69 10.49 5.26 -6.60
N PRO A 70 11.00 6.45 -6.19
CA PRO A 70 10.70 7.76 -6.83
C PRO A 70 10.98 7.93 -8.34
N PHE A 71 11.54 6.93 -9.00
CA PHE A 71 11.91 6.95 -10.41
C PHE A 71 11.48 5.68 -11.17
N VAL A 72 10.74 4.76 -10.52
CA VAL A 72 10.30 3.48 -11.08
C VAL A 72 8.83 3.26 -10.69
N ILE A 73 7.96 3.32 -11.70
CA ILE A 73 6.51 3.23 -11.54
C ILE A 73 6.13 1.98 -10.74
N ASN A 74 5.56 2.16 -9.55
CA ASN A 74 5.16 1.07 -8.68
C ASN A 74 3.97 1.46 -7.79
N SER A 75 2.83 1.78 -8.41
CA SER A 75 1.64 2.31 -7.72
C SER A 75 1.14 1.49 -6.52
N SER A 76 1.48 0.19 -6.42
CA SER A 76 1.16 -0.67 -5.27
C SER A 76 2.06 -0.43 -4.05
N GLN A 77 3.23 0.19 -4.23
CA GLN A 77 4.23 0.48 -3.20
C GLN A 77 4.56 -0.77 -2.37
N LEU A 78 4.68 -1.92 -3.06
CA LEU A 78 5.07 -3.16 -2.40
C LEU A 78 6.50 -3.00 -1.88
N ASP A 79 6.73 -3.49 -0.67
CA ASP A 79 7.97 -3.44 0.09
C ASP A 79 7.94 -4.68 1.00
N THR A 80 8.34 -5.81 0.41
CA THR A 80 8.12 -7.15 0.97
C THR A 80 8.90 -7.35 2.27
N ASP A 81 10.15 -6.89 2.31
CA ASP A 81 11.02 -6.99 3.48
C ASP A 81 10.90 -5.83 4.50
N LYS A 82 10.26 -4.73 4.10
CA LYS A 82 9.99 -3.53 4.93
C LYS A 82 11.24 -2.75 5.27
N ASP A 83 12.21 -2.70 4.36
CA ASP A 83 13.42 -1.92 4.50
C ASP A 83 13.26 -0.46 4.03
N GLY A 84 12.16 -0.18 3.31
CA GLY A 84 11.77 1.13 2.80
C GLY A 84 12.14 1.39 1.34
N LEU A 85 12.78 0.43 0.66
CA LEU A 85 12.87 0.37 -0.79
C LEU A 85 11.68 -0.44 -1.33
N GLY A 86 11.12 -0.06 -2.48
CA GLY A 86 10.03 -0.82 -3.06
C GLY A 86 10.53 -1.95 -3.94
N ASP A 87 9.78 -3.06 -4.01
CA ASP A 87 10.17 -4.28 -4.76
C ASP A 87 10.56 -3.99 -6.22
N GLU A 88 9.91 -3.03 -6.88
CA GLU A 88 10.22 -2.66 -8.29
C GLU A 88 11.58 -1.98 -8.47
N CYS A 89 12.17 -1.45 -7.40
CA CYS A 89 13.49 -0.82 -7.40
C CYS A 89 14.46 -1.41 -6.37
N ASP A 90 14.07 -2.51 -5.73
CA ASP A 90 14.93 -3.37 -4.92
C ASP A 90 15.60 -4.44 -5.80
N ASP A 91 16.79 -4.88 -5.39
CA ASP A 91 17.50 -5.98 -6.01
C ASP A 91 17.37 -7.29 -5.18
N ASP A 92 16.78 -7.25 -3.97
CA ASP A 92 16.63 -8.35 -3.01
C ASP A 92 15.33 -8.18 -2.17
N ASP A 93 14.16 -8.40 -2.81
CA ASP A 93 12.80 -8.14 -2.30
C ASP A 93 12.50 -8.72 -0.88
N ASP A 94 13.17 -9.80 -0.50
CA ASP A 94 12.94 -10.49 0.79
C ASP A 94 14.13 -10.42 1.78
N ASN A 95 15.22 -9.76 1.36
CA ASN A 95 16.43 -9.51 2.14
C ASN A 95 17.10 -10.81 2.67
N ASP A 96 16.98 -11.93 1.95
CA ASP A 96 17.60 -13.20 2.32
C ASP A 96 19.08 -13.31 1.88
N GLY A 97 19.54 -12.36 1.07
CA GLY A 97 20.89 -12.23 0.55
C GLY A 97 21.10 -12.87 -0.82
N ILE A 98 20.06 -13.37 -1.46
CA ILE A 98 20.02 -13.85 -2.84
C ILE A 98 19.26 -12.83 -3.68
N PRO A 99 19.92 -12.16 -4.64
CA PRO A 99 19.25 -11.09 -5.38
C PRO A 99 18.22 -11.61 -6.38
N ASP A 100 17.16 -10.84 -6.64
CA ASP A 100 15.98 -11.25 -7.41
C ASP A 100 16.28 -11.50 -8.88
N ASN A 101 16.71 -10.45 -9.59
CA ASN A 101 16.95 -10.36 -11.04
C ASN A 101 16.02 -11.23 -11.93
N ILE A 102 14.73 -11.27 -11.58
CA ILE A 102 13.49 -11.58 -12.32
C ILE A 102 13.61 -11.87 -13.84
N PRO A 103 12.87 -12.83 -14.45
CA PRO A 103 12.40 -14.16 -14.03
C PRO A 103 13.52 -15.25 -14.09
N PRO A 104 13.19 -16.51 -13.75
CA PRO A 104 13.66 -17.32 -12.59
C PRO A 104 15.10 -17.01 -12.16
N GLY A 105 15.28 -15.93 -11.44
CA GLY A 105 16.59 -15.41 -11.12
C GLY A 105 17.41 -16.32 -10.19
N PRO A 106 18.46 -15.76 -9.56
CA PRO A 106 19.20 -16.48 -8.53
C PRO A 106 18.30 -16.91 -7.37
N ASP A 107 17.27 -16.11 -7.09
CA ASP A 107 16.24 -16.42 -6.11
C ASP A 107 15.03 -17.13 -6.75
N ASN A 108 14.78 -18.35 -6.28
CA ASN A 108 13.64 -19.16 -6.69
C ASN A 108 12.36 -18.91 -5.84
N CYS A 109 12.44 -18.04 -4.83
CA CYS A 109 11.32 -17.60 -4.01
C CYS A 109 11.42 -16.11 -3.63
N ARG A 110 11.44 -15.24 -4.65
CA ARG A 110 11.59 -13.77 -4.56
C ARG A 110 10.98 -13.06 -3.35
N LEU A 111 9.81 -13.50 -2.87
CA LEU A 111 9.05 -12.81 -1.81
C LEU A 111 9.13 -13.52 -0.46
N VAL A 112 9.96 -14.58 -0.34
CA VAL A 112 9.94 -15.52 0.78
C VAL A 112 11.36 -15.97 1.12
N PRO A 113 11.91 -15.51 2.27
CA PRO A 113 13.31 -15.75 2.59
C PRO A 113 13.67 -17.22 2.62
N ASN A 114 14.59 -17.62 1.74
CA ASN A 114 15.05 -18.99 1.60
C ASN A 114 16.53 -19.11 1.16
N PRO A 115 17.50 -18.76 2.03
CA PRO A 115 18.92 -18.70 1.66
C PRO A 115 19.53 -20.02 1.16
N ASP A 116 18.87 -21.15 1.41
CA ASP A 116 19.28 -22.49 0.95
C ASP A 116 18.79 -22.83 -0.46
N GLN A 117 17.84 -22.06 -1.03
CA GLN A 117 17.36 -22.15 -2.41
C GLN A 117 16.96 -23.58 -2.82
N ILE A 118 16.24 -24.28 -1.94
CA ILE A 118 15.83 -25.68 -2.16
C ILE A 118 14.72 -25.70 -3.23
N ASP A 119 14.96 -26.45 -4.30
CA ASP A 119 14.01 -26.79 -5.37
C ASP A 119 14.21 -28.27 -5.71
N ASP A 120 13.42 -29.14 -5.08
CA ASP A 120 13.54 -30.60 -5.22
C ASP A 120 13.05 -31.10 -6.60
N ASN A 121 12.15 -30.34 -7.24
CA ASN A 121 11.46 -30.74 -8.47
C ASN A 121 12.16 -30.21 -9.75
N GLY A 122 12.99 -29.17 -9.61
CA GLY A 122 13.80 -28.54 -10.64
C GLY A 122 13.03 -27.66 -11.61
N ASP A 123 11.87 -27.12 -11.24
CA ASP A 123 11.04 -26.27 -12.09
C ASP A 123 11.38 -24.77 -11.98
N GLY A 124 12.28 -24.40 -11.07
CA GLY A 124 12.75 -23.04 -10.87
C GLY A 124 11.94 -22.23 -9.87
N VAL A 125 10.93 -22.82 -9.22
CA VAL A 125 10.25 -22.27 -8.05
C VAL A 125 10.76 -23.02 -6.82
N GLY A 126 11.09 -22.31 -5.74
CA GLY A 126 11.57 -22.95 -4.52
C GLY A 126 10.46 -23.68 -3.77
N ASP A 127 10.82 -24.77 -3.10
CA ASP A 127 9.89 -25.64 -2.36
C ASP A 127 9.08 -24.87 -1.30
N VAL A 128 9.60 -23.75 -0.78
CA VAL A 128 8.98 -22.96 0.29
C VAL A 128 7.84 -22.06 -0.21
N CYS A 129 7.84 -21.71 -1.50
CA CYS A 129 6.86 -20.81 -2.13
C CYS A 129 6.09 -21.50 -3.28
N GLU A 130 6.27 -22.81 -3.48
CA GLU A 130 5.74 -23.64 -4.57
C GLU A 130 4.23 -23.51 -4.86
N SER A 131 3.40 -23.19 -3.86
CA SER A 131 1.94 -23.13 -4.04
C SER A 131 1.28 -21.82 -3.60
N ASP A 132 2.11 -20.92 -3.07
CA ASP A 132 1.74 -19.69 -2.37
C ASP A 132 2.99 -18.80 -2.41
N PHE A 133 3.13 -18.07 -3.52
CA PHE A 133 4.39 -17.40 -3.89
C PHE A 133 4.69 -16.19 -2.99
N ASP A 134 3.67 -15.50 -2.49
CA ASP A 134 3.79 -14.35 -1.57
C ASP A 134 3.46 -14.68 -0.10
N GLN A 135 3.15 -15.94 0.21
CA GLN A 135 2.83 -16.45 1.54
C GLN A 135 1.68 -15.74 2.28
N ASP A 136 0.70 -15.23 1.55
CA ASP A 136 -0.47 -14.59 2.13
C ASP A 136 -1.55 -15.57 2.63
N LYS A 137 -1.31 -16.87 2.43
CA LYS A 137 -2.16 -18.04 2.77
C LYS A 137 -3.27 -18.32 1.76
N VAL A 138 -3.24 -17.69 0.60
CA VAL A 138 -4.13 -17.95 -0.51
C VAL A 138 -3.30 -18.54 -1.66
N ILE A 139 -3.65 -19.77 -2.04
CA ILE A 139 -2.86 -20.47 -3.06
C ILE A 139 -2.90 -19.72 -4.39
N ASP A 140 -1.78 -19.69 -5.13
CA ASP A 140 -1.63 -18.90 -6.38
C ASP A 140 -2.78 -19.11 -7.36
N ARG A 141 -3.31 -20.34 -7.41
CA ARG A 141 -4.38 -20.72 -8.31
C ARG A 141 -5.70 -19.96 -8.08
N ILE A 142 -5.94 -19.53 -6.85
CA ILE A 142 -7.15 -18.78 -6.48
C ILE A 142 -6.81 -17.36 -6.02
N ASP A 143 -5.52 -17.02 -5.97
CA ASP A 143 -5.07 -15.68 -5.70
C ASP A 143 -5.22 -14.80 -6.95
N ASN A 144 -5.74 -13.60 -6.74
CA ASN A 144 -5.89 -12.61 -7.80
C ASN A 144 -4.57 -11.85 -8.08
N CYS A 145 -3.69 -11.76 -7.11
CA CYS A 145 -2.38 -11.15 -7.17
C CYS A 145 -1.34 -12.03 -6.44
N PRO A 146 -0.95 -13.20 -6.98
CA PRO A 146 -0.05 -14.16 -6.32
C PRO A 146 1.38 -13.68 -5.98
N GLU A 147 1.71 -12.44 -6.35
CA GLU A 147 3.01 -11.81 -6.07
C GLU A 147 2.80 -10.54 -5.22
N ASN A 148 1.74 -10.50 -4.42
CA ASN A 148 1.39 -9.37 -3.57
C ASN A 148 0.59 -9.85 -2.35
N ALA A 149 1.29 -9.96 -1.22
CA ALA A 149 0.73 -10.53 -0.01
C ALA A 149 -0.41 -9.71 0.65
N GLU A 150 -0.66 -8.49 0.16
CA GLU A 150 -1.71 -7.61 0.68
C GLU A 150 -3.02 -7.73 -0.13
N VAL A 151 -3.02 -8.39 -1.30
CA VAL A 151 -4.17 -8.41 -2.23
C VAL A 151 -4.53 -9.82 -2.72
N THR A 152 -5.31 -10.54 -1.90
CA THR A 152 -5.75 -11.91 -2.24
C THR A 152 -6.95 -12.04 -3.19
N LEU A 153 -7.86 -11.05 -3.18
CA LEU A 153 -9.18 -11.17 -3.82
C LEU A 153 -9.76 -9.83 -4.23
N THR A 154 -10.66 -9.84 -5.23
CA THR A 154 -11.40 -8.65 -5.61
C THR A 154 -12.35 -8.21 -4.50
N ASP A 155 -12.08 -7.07 -3.88
CA ASP A 155 -12.92 -6.49 -2.83
C ASP A 155 -13.13 -4.98 -3.02
N PHE A 156 -14.40 -4.58 -3.17
CA PHE A 156 -14.81 -3.17 -3.23
C PHE A 156 -15.64 -2.74 -2.00
N ARG A 157 -15.61 -3.51 -0.90
CA ARG A 157 -16.35 -3.18 0.34
C ARG A 157 -15.79 -1.92 1.01
N ALA A 158 -14.50 -1.68 0.88
CA ALA A 158 -13.86 -0.41 1.20
C ALA A 158 -13.64 0.36 -0.11
N TYR A 159 -14.15 1.59 -0.17
CA TYR A 159 -14.02 2.45 -1.36
C TYR A 159 -13.99 3.92 -0.95
N GLN A 160 -13.26 4.73 -1.71
CA GLN A 160 -13.33 6.18 -1.65
C GLN A 160 -14.41 6.67 -2.63
N THR A 161 -15.22 7.64 -2.21
CA THR A 161 -16.15 8.32 -3.12
C THR A 161 -15.59 9.68 -3.45
N VAL A 162 -15.21 9.89 -4.71
CA VAL A 162 -14.71 11.16 -5.21
C VAL A 162 -15.85 11.96 -5.83
N VAL A 163 -16.03 13.19 -5.38
CA VAL A 163 -17.08 14.10 -5.84
C VAL A 163 -16.48 15.07 -6.85
N LEU A 164 -16.89 14.96 -8.12
CA LEU A 164 -16.26 15.73 -9.22
C LEU A 164 -16.79 17.16 -9.39
N ASP A 165 -17.96 17.48 -8.82
CA ASP A 165 -18.58 18.82 -8.90
C ASP A 165 -19.25 19.19 -7.57
N PRO A 166 -18.49 19.48 -6.50
CA PRO A 166 -19.04 19.67 -5.15
C PRO A 166 -19.94 20.90 -5.00
N GLU A 167 -19.86 21.86 -5.92
CA GLU A 167 -20.63 23.12 -5.88
C GLU A 167 -21.72 23.21 -6.97
N GLY A 168 -21.86 22.20 -7.82
CA GLY A 168 -22.78 22.21 -8.96
C GLY A 168 -24.26 22.02 -8.62
N ASP A 169 -25.12 22.76 -9.32
CA ASP A 169 -26.59 22.70 -9.16
C ASP A 169 -27.23 21.37 -9.64
N ALA A 170 -26.46 20.50 -10.30
CA ALA A 170 -26.90 19.18 -10.78
C ALA A 170 -26.56 18.03 -9.80
N GLN A 171 -26.00 18.34 -8.63
CA GLN A 171 -25.45 17.35 -7.73
C GLN A 171 -26.52 16.43 -7.14
N ILE A 172 -26.51 15.19 -7.60
CA ILE A 172 -27.13 14.06 -6.91
C ILE A 172 -25.99 13.11 -6.62
N ASP A 173 -25.57 13.07 -5.36
CA ASP A 173 -24.51 12.16 -4.94
C ASP A 173 -24.88 10.71 -5.30
N PRO A 174 -23.93 9.93 -5.85
CA PRO A 174 -24.19 8.55 -6.18
C PRO A 174 -24.48 7.75 -4.92
N ASN A 175 -25.47 6.84 -5.00
CA ASN A 175 -25.74 5.88 -3.95
C ASN A 175 -25.15 4.52 -4.35
N TRP A 176 -24.05 4.14 -3.70
CA TRP A 176 -23.35 2.90 -3.94
C TRP A 176 -23.90 1.77 -3.05
N VAL A 177 -24.17 0.61 -3.66
CA VAL A 177 -24.54 -0.61 -2.95
C VAL A 177 -23.62 -1.72 -3.42
N VAL A 178 -22.77 -2.21 -2.51
CA VAL A 178 -21.82 -3.30 -2.77
C VAL A 178 -22.48 -4.64 -2.43
N LEU A 179 -22.46 -5.58 -3.36
CA LEU A 179 -23.10 -6.90 -3.28
C LEU A 179 -22.10 -8.00 -3.70
N ASN A 180 -22.47 -9.27 -3.48
CA ASN A 180 -21.71 -10.48 -3.83
C ASN A 180 -20.31 -10.55 -3.19
N GLN A 181 -20.29 -11.16 -2.00
CA GLN A 181 -19.07 -11.51 -1.26
C GLN A 181 -18.62 -12.92 -1.62
#